data_AF-A0A7V1F8A5-F1
#
_entry.id   AF-A0A7V1F8A5-F1
#
_cell.length_a   1.000
_cell.length_b   1.000
_cell.length_c   1.000
_cell.angle_alpha   90.00
_cell.angle_beta   90.00
_cell.angle_gamma   90.00
#
_symmetry.space_group_name_H-M   'P 1'
#
loop_
_entity.id
_entity.type
_entity.pdbx_description
1 polymer ?
#
loop_
_entity_poly.entity_id
_entity_poly.type
_entity_poly.pdbx_seq_one_letter_code
_entity_poly.pdbx_strand_id
1 'polypeptide(L)' 'RTGHHCAQPLMRRLCIPGTARASFYLYNTFEEVDRLVAALNKTREFFK' A
#
# COMPACT_ATOMS: atom_id res chain seq x y z
N ARG A 1 -3.85 3.00 -3.54
CA ARG A 1 -4.14 2.40 -4.87
C ARG A 1 -3.43 1.06 -5.01
N THR A 2 -3.93 0.15 -5.86
CA THR A 2 -3.40 -1.21 -6.06
C THR A 2 -3.07 -1.47 -7.54
N GLY A 3 -2.27 -2.51 -7.82
CA GLY A 3 -1.92 -2.94 -9.18
C GLY A 3 -0.50 -2.56 -9.60
N HIS A 4 -0.30 -2.36 -10.90
CA HIS A 4 1.04 -2.12 -11.47
C HIS A 4 1.52 -0.67 -11.36
N HIS A 5 0.64 0.28 -11.04
CA HIS A 5 0.96 1.72 -10.94
C HIS A 5 1.58 2.33 -12.21
N CYS A 6 1.18 1.86 -13.40
CA CYS A 6 1.81 2.19 -14.69
C CYS A 6 3.31 1.83 -14.76
N ALA A 7 3.79 0.96 -13.88
CA ALA A 7 5.18 0.51 -13.78
C ALA A 7 5.29 -1.01 -14.02
N GLN A 8 4.57 -1.54 -15.03
CA GLN A 8 4.52 -2.97 -15.32
C GLN A 8 5.92 -3.61 -15.54
N PRO A 9 6.92 -2.95 -16.15
CA PRO A 9 8.27 -3.51 -16.25
C PRO A 9 8.93 -3.78 -14.89
N LEU A 10 8.71 -2.90 -13.89
CA LEU A 10 9.21 -3.09 -12.53
C LEU A 10 8.56 -4.29 -11.85
N MET A 11 7.23 -4.43 -12.00
CA MET A 11 6.49 -5.57 -11.44
C MET A 11 7.00 -6.89 -12.03
N ARG A 12 7.28 -6.94 -13.34
CA ARG A 12 7.91 -8.10 -13.99
C ARG A 12 9.30 -8.41 -13.42
N ARG A 13 10.14 -7.39 -13.22
CA ARG A 13 11.49 -7.57 -12.63
C ARG A 13 11.44 -8.11 -11.20
N LEU A 14 10.42 -7.72 -10.42
CA LEU A 14 10.21 -8.17 -9.05
C LEU A 14 9.41 -9.48 -8.95
N CYS A 15 8.99 -10.06 -10.09
CA CYS A 15 8.19 -11.28 -10.15
C CYS A 15 6.89 -11.22 -9.34
N ILE A 16 6.24 -10.05 -9.28
CA ILE A 16 4.96 -9.85 -8.58
C ILE A 16 3.91 -9.26 -9.52
N PRO A 17 2.61 -9.55 -9.34
CA PRO A 17 1.55 -9.02 -10.21
C PRO A 17 1.22 -7.54 -9.91
N GLY A 18 1.66 -6.99 -8.78
CA GLY A 18 1.36 -5.63 -8.38
C GLY A 18 1.56 -5.41 -6.89
N THR A 19 1.40 -4.16 -6.45
CA THR A 19 1.50 -3.80 -5.02
C THR A 19 0.35 -2.93 -4.57
N ALA A 20 0.07 -2.94 -3.28
CA ALA A 20 -0.64 -1.84 -2.64
C ALA A 20 0.35 -0.68 -2.42
N ARG A 21 -0.10 0.56 -2.70
CA ARG A 21 0.67 1.78 -2.45
C ARG A 21 -0.20 2.83 -1.78
N ALA A 22 0.17 3.20 -0.56
CA ALA A 22 -0.23 4.45 0.07
C ALA A 22 0.71 5.58 -0.41
N SER A 23 0.16 6.74 -0.73
CA SER A 23 0.93 7.90 -1.20
C SER A 23 0.43 9.11 -0.43
N PHE A 24 1.36 9.94 0.05
CA PHE A 24 1.07 11.10 0.87
C PHE A 24 1.44 12.40 0.14
N TYR A 25 0.92 13.52 0.63
CA TYR A 25 1.19 14.87 0.18
C TYR A 25 1.14 15.86 1.36
N LEU A 26 1.28 17.16 1.07
CA LEU A 26 1.34 18.25 2.05
C LEU A 26 0.21 18.27 3.09
N TYR A 27 -0.97 17.77 2.73
CA TYR A 27 -2.16 17.81 3.59
C TYR A 27 -2.31 16.57 4.48
N ASN A 28 -1.39 15.60 4.42
CA ASN A 28 -1.48 14.42 5.26
C ASN A 28 -0.89 14.65 6.65
N THR A 29 -1.41 13.92 7.64
CA THR A 29 -0.98 14.04 9.05
C THR A 29 -0.38 12.73 9.57
N PHE A 30 0.33 12.80 10.69
CA PHE A 30 0.88 11.60 11.34
C PHE A 30 -0.23 10.68 11.86
N GLU A 31 -1.34 11.24 12.35
CA GLU A 31 -2.49 10.48 12.81
C GLU A 31 -3.16 9.69 11.67
N GLU A 32 -3.06 10.15 10.42
CA GLU A 32 -3.49 9.36 9.25
C GLU A 32 -2.59 8.16 9.00
N VAL A 33 -1.28 8.29 9.23
CA VAL A 33 -0.33 7.18 9.13
C VAL A 33 -0.62 6.16 10.23
N ASP A 34 -0.88 6.61 11.45
CA ASP A 34 -1.23 5.73 12.58
C ASP A 34 -2.51 4.95 12.29
N ARG A 35 -3.54 5.63 11.76
CA ARG A 35 -4.79 4.98 11.33
C ARG A 35 -4.55 3.97 10.21
N LEU A 36 -3.68 4.28 9.24
CA LEU A 36 -3.31 3.35 8.17
C LEU A 36 -2.66 2.08 8.74
N VAL A 37 -1.69 2.23 9.65
CA VAL A 37 -0.98 1.08 10.25
C VAL A 37 -1.92 0.23 11.10
N ALA A 38 -2.78 0.84 11.91
CA ALA A 38 -3.79 0.14 12.70
C ALA A 38 -4.75 -0.66 11.80
N ALA A 39 -5.21 -0.06 10.70
CA ALA A 39 -6.07 -0.73 9.73
C ALA A 39 -5.35 -1.91 9.06
N LEU A 40 -4.09 -1.75 8.63
CA LEU A 40 -3.31 -2.83 8.00
C LEU A 40 -3.11 -4.02 8.94
N ASN A 41 -2.82 -3.77 10.23
CA ASN A 41 -2.71 -4.84 11.22
C ASN A 41 -4.04 -5.59 11.38
N LYS A 42 -5.17 -4.85 11.50
CA LYS A 42 -6.50 -5.46 11.59
C LYS A 42 -6.83 -6.29 10.34
N THR A 43 -6.55 -5.77 9.15
CA THR A 43 -6.77 -6.49 7.89
C THR A 43 -5.90 -7.73 7.79
N ARG A 44 -4.65 -7.68 8.25
CA ARG A 44 -3.77 -8.85 8.28
C ARG A 44 -4.33 -9.96 9.17
N GLU A 45 -4.85 -9.62 10.35
CA GLU A 45 -5.46 -10.62 11.24
C GLU A 45 -6.79 -11.16 10.69
N PHE A 46 -7.53 -10.39 9.89
CA PHE A 46 -8.76 -10.86 9.24
C PHE A 46 -8.51 -11.93 8.17
N PHE A 47 -7.37 -11.86 7.46
CA PHE A 47 -7.03 -12.78 6.37
C PHE A 47 -6.08 -13.93 6.79
N LYS A 48 -5.66 -13.98 8.05
CA LYS A 48 -5.03 -15.18 8.63
C LYS A 48 -6.10 -16.23 8.89
#